data_AF-A0A1G2YCK5-F1
#
_entry.id   AF-A0A1G2YCK5-F1
#
_cell.length_a   1.000
_cell.length_b   1.000
_cell.length_c   1.000
_cell.angle_alpha   90.00
_cell.angle_beta   90.00
_cell.angle_gamma   90.00
#
_symmetry.space_group_name_H-M   'P 1'
#
loop_
_entity.id
_entity.type
_entity.pdbx_description
1 polymer ?
#
loop_
_entity_poly.entity_id
_entity_poly.type
_entity_poly.pdbx_seq_one_letter_code
_entity_poly.pdbx_strand_id
1 'polypeptide(L)'
;MYDWKLYYHFPSLILWIALLACFVLKENRNLRALVVIIPIIAIAAIWGMLSQLTGSGANTFTQLVSTLMIAAAILWLLSERISSYKPAGMFIISLVLLAAIGFLSMFSFGGLNFGQENLWILIFQFIWAVALLFGILITRYFCRKSISGVSFSFWLLLWMTVVSNVMMFITMMVTFAFVGQFNAKYLIFLIVVPVYGIIFAILAYLLILPYLILTFKSNFYKKRLLACLRLAEFVKKEEFSQTDISENTNF
;
A
#
# COMPACT_ATOMS: atom_id res chain seq x y z
N MET A 1 34.17 -23.37 -7.89
CA MET A 1 33.27 -22.98 -9.00
C MET A 1 32.26 -21.99 -8.43
N TYR A 2 32.37 -20.71 -8.78
CA TYR A 2 31.38 -19.72 -8.37
C TYR A 2 30.18 -19.81 -9.31
N ASP A 3 29.06 -20.30 -8.82
CA ASP A 3 27.77 -20.33 -9.53
C ASP A 3 27.21 -18.90 -9.61
N TRP A 4 27.65 -18.13 -10.61
CA TRP A 4 27.20 -16.76 -10.85
C TRP A 4 25.81 -16.76 -11.51
N LYS A 5 24.79 -17.20 -10.77
CA LYS A 5 23.42 -17.19 -11.27
C LYS A 5 22.85 -15.78 -11.11
N LEU A 6 22.54 -15.13 -12.24
CA LEU A 6 21.88 -13.81 -12.33
C LEU A 6 20.65 -13.67 -11.40
N TYR A 7 19.97 -14.77 -11.11
CA TYR A 7 18.88 -14.86 -10.12
C TYR A 7 19.28 -14.35 -8.71
N TYR A 8 20.52 -14.58 -8.26
CA TYR A 8 20.98 -14.10 -6.95
C TYR A 8 21.10 -12.58 -6.87
N HIS A 9 21.29 -11.89 -8.00
CA HIS A 9 21.43 -10.43 -8.03
C HIS A 9 20.10 -9.69 -8.16
N PHE A 10 19.04 -10.36 -8.60
CA PHE A 10 17.72 -9.77 -8.73
C PHE A 10 16.62 -10.68 -8.17
N PRO A 11 16.60 -10.90 -6.84
CA PRO A 11 15.57 -11.69 -6.17
C PRO A 11 14.17 -11.07 -6.28
N SER A 12 13.99 -9.93 -6.96
CA SER A 12 12.69 -9.29 -7.23
C SER A 12 12.23 -9.39 -8.69
N LEU A 13 12.95 -10.13 -9.56
CA LEU A 13 12.63 -10.24 -11.00
C LEU A 13 11.17 -10.60 -11.30
N ILE A 14 10.61 -11.56 -10.56
CA ILE A 14 9.22 -12.01 -10.75
C ILE A 14 8.24 -10.85 -10.50
N LEU A 15 8.50 -10.04 -9.48
CA LEU A 15 7.68 -8.87 -9.15
C LEU A 15 7.78 -7.80 -10.24
N TRP A 16 8.97 -7.58 -10.80
CA TRP A 16 9.16 -6.69 -11.94
C TRP A 16 8.44 -7.18 -13.19
N ILE A 17 8.47 -8.48 -13.47
CA ILE A 17 7.73 -9.07 -14.60
C ILE A 17 6.22 -8.85 -14.41
N ALA A 18 5.70 -9.04 -13.19
CA ALA A 18 4.29 -8.77 -12.88
C ALA A 18 3.92 -7.29 -13.10
N LEU A 19 4.81 -6.37 -12.72
CA LEU A 19 4.63 -4.95 -12.99
C LEU A 19 4.66 -4.64 -14.49
N LEU A 20 5.62 -5.21 -15.23
CA LEU A 20 5.74 -5.05 -16.68
C LEU A 20 4.51 -5.60 -17.42
N ALA A 21 3.96 -6.73 -16.97
CA ALA A 21 2.74 -7.30 -17.53
C ALA A 21 1.54 -6.33 -17.42
N CYS A 22 1.49 -5.49 -16.39
CA CYS A 22 0.43 -4.49 -16.24
C CYS A 22 0.48 -3.39 -17.31
N PHE A 23 1.64 -3.11 -17.93
CA PHE A 23 1.76 -2.16 -19.03
C PHE A 23 1.27 -2.71 -20.38
N VAL A 24 1.13 -4.04 -20.51
CA VAL A 24 0.60 -4.67 -21.73
C VAL A 24 -0.90 -4.37 -21.91
N LEU A 25 -1.60 -4.13 -20.80
CA LEU A 25 -3.02 -3.74 -20.78
C LEU A 25 -3.25 -2.44 -21.56
N LYS A 26 -4.31 -2.42 -22.38
CA LYS A 26 -4.59 -1.32 -23.33
C LYS A 26 -4.70 0.02 -22.62
N GLU A 27 -5.24 0.03 -21.40
CA GLU A 27 -5.43 1.20 -20.54
C GLU A 27 -4.10 1.82 -20.06
N ASN A 28 -3.02 1.03 -20.06
CA ASN A 28 -1.71 1.40 -19.51
C ASN A 28 -0.62 1.62 -20.58
N ARG A 29 -0.94 1.52 -21.87
CA ARG A 29 0.01 1.76 -22.98
C ARG A 29 0.40 3.22 -23.20
N ASN A 30 -0.01 4.12 -22.32
CA ASN A 30 0.26 5.55 -22.42
C ASN A 30 1.55 5.92 -21.66
N LEU A 31 2.33 6.87 -22.19
CA LEU A 31 3.52 7.41 -21.52
C LEU A 31 3.22 7.97 -20.11
N ARG A 32 1.98 8.44 -19.89
CA ARG A 32 1.52 8.91 -18.57
C ARG A 32 1.45 7.79 -17.52
N ALA A 33 1.23 6.55 -17.93
CA ALA A 33 1.24 5.39 -17.02
C ALA A 33 2.66 5.07 -16.53
N LEU A 34 3.70 5.35 -17.32
CA LEU A 34 5.10 5.14 -16.92
C LEU A 34 5.52 6.02 -15.74
N VAL A 35 4.80 7.10 -15.47
CA VAL A 35 5.09 8.00 -14.35
C VAL A 35 4.95 7.29 -12.99
N VAL A 36 4.26 6.14 -12.92
CA VAL A 36 4.24 5.27 -11.72
C VAL A 36 5.63 4.72 -11.35
N ILE A 37 6.61 4.76 -12.25
CA ILE A 37 7.98 4.35 -11.98
C ILE A 37 8.70 5.36 -11.06
N ILE A 38 8.33 6.65 -11.11
CA ILE A 38 8.93 7.70 -10.26
C ILE A 38 8.79 7.37 -8.76
N PRO A 39 7.59 7.10 -8.21
CA PRO A 39 7.47 6.75 -6.79
C PRO A 39 8.21 5.45 -6.45
N ILE A 40 8.28 4.48 -7.36
CA ILE A 40 9.05 3.24 -7.17
C ILE A 40 10.54 3.57 -6.98
N ILE A 41 11.13 4.36 -7.88
CA ILE A 41 12.54 4.76 -7.79
C ILE A 41 12.80 5.55 -6.49
N ALA A 42 11.89 6.46 -6.13
CA ALA A 42 12.01 7.24 -4.90
C ALA A 42 12.03 6.35 -3.64
N ILE A 43 11.09 5.40 -3.54
CA ILE A 43 11.00 4.47 -2.40
C ILE A 43 12.23 3.56 -2.37
N ALA A 44 12.65 3.03 -3.52
CA ALA A 44 13.84 2.18 -3.62
C ALA A 44 15.11 2.93 -3.19
N ALA A 45 15.26 4.21 -3.57
CA ALA A 45 16.39 5.04 -3.17
C ALA A 45 16.40 5.32 -1.65
N ILE A 46 15.25 5.72 -1.08
CA ILE A 46 15.11 5.96 0.36
C ILE A 46 15.41 4.67 1.13
N TRP A 47 14.83 3.55 0.70
CA TRP A 47 15.06 2.26 1.33
C TRP A 47 16.53 1.81 1.21
N GLY A 48 17.16 2.03 0.05
CA GLY A 48 18.59 1.75 -0.14
C GLY A 48 19.46 2.47 0.89
N MET A 49 19.17 3.73 1.18
CA MET A 49 19.87 4.49 2.24
C MET A 49 19.56 3.96 3.64
N LEU A 50 18.29 3.67 3.94
CA LEU A 50 17.88 3.17 5.27
C LEU A 50 18.35 1.74 5.56
N SER A 51 18.42 0.89 4.54
CA SER A 51 18.79 -0.52 4.69
C SER A 51 20.19 -0.69 5.28
N GLN A 52 21.10 0.24 5.00
CA GLN A 52 22.45 0.30 5.56
C GLN A 52 22.44 0.45 7.10
N LEU A 53 21.36 0.98 7.68
CA LEU A 53 21.21 1.17 9.12
C LEU A 53 20.53 -0.02 9.82
N THR A 54 19.84 -0.89 9.07
CA THR A 54 18.95 -1.94 9.63
C THR A 54 19.63 -3.26 10.01
N GLY A 55 20.94 -3.40 9.76
CA GLY A 55 21.72 -4.57 10.19
C GLY A 55 21.22 -5.90 9.62
N SER A 56 21.24 -6.97 10.42
CA SER A 56 20.90 -8.35 9.99
C SER A 56 19.44 -8.53 9.55
N GLY A 57 18.53 -7.63 9.94
CA GLY A 57 17.12 -7.67 9.54
C GLY A 57 16.84 -7.10 8.14
N ALA A 58 17.85 -6.49 7.49
CA ALA A 58 17.68 -5.73 6.25
C ALA A 58 17.00 -6.54 5.13
N ASN A 59 17.28 -7.84 5.01
CA ASN A 59 16.74 -8.68 3.94
C ASN A 59 15.21 -8.84 4.04
N THR A 60 14.70 -9.14 5.23
CA THR A 60 13.25 -9.31 5.46
C THR A 60 12.51 -8.01 5.21
N PHE A 61 13.03 -6.88 5.71
CA PHE A 61 12.42 -5.59 5.45
C PHE A 61 12.53 -5.19 3.97
N THR A 62 13.63 -5.53 3.29
CA THR A 62 13.78 -5.28 1.85
C THR A 62 12.75 -6.05 1.04
N GLN A 63 12.48 -7.31 1.40
CA GLN A 63 11.41 -8.09 0.79
C GLN A 63 10.05 -7.43 1.01
N LEU A 64 9.72 -7.04 2.24
CA LEU A 64 8.45 -6.38 2.55
C LEU A 64 8.30 -5.07 1.75
N VAL A 65 9.26 -4.16 1.85
CA VAL A 65 9.23 -2.85 1.17
C VAL A 65 9.13 -3.03 -0.34
N SER A 66 9.93 -3.91 -0.94
CA SER A 66 9.89 -4.17 -2.38
C SER A 66 8.54 -4.73 -2.83
N THR A 67 8.00 -5.68 -2.07
CA THR A 67 6.68 -6.29 -2.34
C THR A 67 5.59 -5.23 -2.30
N LEU A 68 5.57 -4.40 -1.25
CA LEU A 68 4.55 -3.39 -1.02
C LEU A 68 4.63 -2.26 -2.03
N MET A 69 5.84 -1.83 -2.37
CA MET A 69 6.09 -0.83 -3.41
C MET A 69 5.53 -1.30 -4.75
N ILE A 70 5.84 -2.53 -5.18
CA ILE A 70 5.36 -3.08 -6.45
C ILE A 70 3.85 -3.34 -6.39
N ALA A 71 3.34 -3.84 -5.26
CA ALA A 71 1.92 -4.08 -5.08
C ALA A 71 1.09 -2.80 -5.14
N ALA A 72 1.57 -1.71 -4.52
CA ALA A 72 0.97 -0.39 -4.61
C ALA A 72 0.97 0.14 -6.06
N ALA A 73 2.08 -0.01 -6.79
CA ALA A 73 2.16 0.39 -8.18
C ALA A 73 1.16 -0.36 -9.08
N ILE A 74 1.08 -1.69 -8.94
CA ILE A 74 0.14 -2.52 -9.69
C ILE A 74 -1.30 -2.15 -9.32
N LEU A 75 -1.60 -1.94 -8.04
CA LEU A 75 -2.91 -1.50 -7.59
C LEU A 75 -3.31 -0.15 -8.22
N TRP A 76 -2.37 0.80 -8.33
CA TRP A 76 -2.59 2.08 -9.00
C TRP A 76 -2.74 1.96 -10.54
N LEU A 77 -2.02 1.03 -11.17
CA LEU A 77 -2.17 0.76 -12.60
C LEU A 77 -3.51 0.09 -12.94
N LEU A 78 -4.05 -0.72 -12.03
CA LEU A 78 -5.31 -1.43 -12.20
C LEU A 78 -6.51 -0.70 -11.62
N SER A 79 -6.29 0.45 -10.98
CA SER A 79 -7.30 1.23 -10.28
C SER A 79 -8.53 1.52 -11.16
N GLU A 80 -8.33 1.83 -12.44
CA GLU A 80 -9.40 2.11 -13.41
C GLU A 80 -10.27 0.88 -13.73
N ARG A 81 -9.67 -0.31 -13.75
CA ARG A 81 -10.42 -1.55 -13.96
C ARG A 81 -11.15 -1.95 -12.69
N ILE A 82 -10.52 -1.74 -11.53
CA ILE A 82 -11.11 -2.04 -10.21
C ILE A 82 -12.29 -1.12 -9.92
N SER A 83 -12.25 0.16 -10.31
CA SER A 83 -13.32 1.13 -10.03
C SER A 83 -14.68 0.77 -10.63
N SER A 84 -14.71 -0.11 -11.65
CA SER A 84 -15.96 -0.61 -12.25
C SER A 84 -16.78 -1.50 -11.31
N TYR A 85 -16.17 -2.11 -10.28
CA TYR A 85 -16.84 -3.03 -9.36
C TYR A 85 -17.51 -2.31 -8.18
N LYS A 86 -18.47 -2.99 -7.54
CA LYS A 86 -19.10 -2.56 -6.26
C LYS A 86 -18.04 -2.35 -5.16
N PRO A 87 -18.28 -1.50 -4.14
CA PRO A 87 -17.27 -1.18 -3.11
C PRO A 87 -16.69 -2.42 -2.40
N ALA A 88 -17.52 -3.40 -2.07
CA ALA A 88 -17.05 -4.67 -1.51
C ALA A 88 -16.18 -5.45 -2.50
N GLY A 89 -16.57 -5.51 -3.78
CA GLY A 89 -15.80 -6.15 -4.84
C GLY A 89 -14.44 -5.49 -5.05
N MET A 90 -14.38 -4.15 -5.03
CA MET A 90 -13.12 -3.41 -5.12
C MET A 90 -12.16 -3.78 -4.00
N PHE A 91 -12.67 -3.85 -2.76
CA PHE A 91 -11.87 -4.23 -1.60
C PHE A 91 -11.34 -5.67 -1.73
N ILE A 92 -12.21 -6.63 -2.08
CA ILE A 92 -11.82 -8.03 -2.23
C ILE A 92 -10.79 -8.19 -3.35
N ILE A 93 -11.01 -7.58 -4.52
CA ILE A 93 -10.06 -7.65 -5.65
C ILE A 93 -8.71 -7.03 -5.26
N SER A 94 -8.73 -5.88 -4.57
CA SER A 94 -7.49 -5.24 -4.11
C SER A 94 -6.76 -6.11 -3.10
N LEU A 95 -7.48 -6.73 -2.17
CA LEU A 95 -6.90 -7.63 -1.17
C LEU A 95 -6.30 -8.87 -1.82
N VAL A 96 -7.03 -9.52 -2.73
CA VAL A 96 -6.56 -10.68 -3.50
C VAL A 96 -5.32 -10.32 -4.30
N LEU A 97 -5.28 -9.12 -4.91
CA LEU A 97 -4.11 -8.65 -5.64
C LEU A 97 -2.90 -8.45 -4.74
N LEU A 98 -3.06 -7.76 -3.60
CA LEU A 98 -1.97 -7.57 -2.64
C LEU A 98 -1.47 -8.92 -2.09
N ALA A 99 -2.38 -9.85 -1.80
CA ALA A 99 -2.05 -11.20 -1.34
C ALA A 99 -1.31 -12.01 -2.41
N ALA A 100 -1.76 -11.96 -3.66
CA ALA A 100 -1.11 -12.65 -4.78
C ALA A 100 0.31 -12.12 -5.00
N ILE A 101 0.53 -10.81 -4.90
CA ILE A 101 1.86 -10.21 -5.04
C ILE A 101 2.74 -10.56 -3.83
N GLY A 102 2.18 -10.61 -2.63
CA GLY A 102 2.87 -11.13 -1.44
C GLY A 102 3.27 -12.59 -1.58
N PHE A 103 2.41 -13.42 -2.16
CA PHE A 103 2.74 -14.82 -2.45
C PHE A 103 3.84 -14.93 -3.51
N LEU A 104 3.76 -14.16 -4.59
CA LEU A 104 4.82 -14.10 -5.62
C LEU A 104 6.16 -13.64 -5.04
N SER A 105 6.16 -12.71 -4.10
CA SER A 105 7.41 -12.25 -3.47
C SER A 105 8.07 -13.34 -2.65
N MET A 106 7.30 -14.23 -2.02
CA MET A 106 7.84 -15.40 -1.33
C MET A 106 8.65 -16.30 -2.28
N PHE A 107 8.16 -16.58 -3.49
CA PHE A 107 8.94 -17.34 -4.49
C PHE A 107 10.19 -16.59 -4.95
N SER A 108 10.05 -15.27 -5.08
CA SER A 108 11.11 -14.41 -5.59
C SER A 108 12.31 -14.35 -4.62
N PHE A 109 12.04 -14.18 -3.32
CA PHE A 109 13.08 -14.04 -2.28
C PHE A 109 13.43 -15.35 -1.56
N GLY A 110 12.46 -16.22 -1.30
CA GLY A 110 12.62 -17.46 -0.56
C GLY A 110 12.79 -18.72 -1.42
N GLY A 111 12.63 -18.60 -2.74
CA GLY A 111 12.64 -19.76 -3.65
C GLY A 111 11.49 -20.72 -3.38
N LEU A 112 11.73 -22.03 -3.52
CA LEU A 112 10.75 -23.08 -3.23
C LEU A 112 10.77 -23.55 -1.76
N ASN A 113 11.49 -22.84 -0.87
CA ASN A 113 11.60 -23.22 0.53
C ASN A 113 10.39 -22.70 1.34
N PHE A 114 9.44 -23.57 1.65
CA PHE A 114 8.29 -23.28 2.50
C PHE A 114 8.62 -23.43 3.99
N GLY A 115 9.59 -22.67 4.49
CA GLY A 115 9.94 -22.62 5.91
C GLY A 115 8.91 -21.84 6.75
N GLN A 116 8.89 -22.09 8.06
CA GLN A 116 8.02 -21.37 9.00
C GLN A 116 8.22 -19.84 8.95
N GLU A 117 9.46 -19.38 8.74
CA GLU A 117 9.79 -17.95 8.63
C GLU A 117 9.07 -17.29 7.44
N ASN A 118 9.04 -17.95 6.28
CA ASN A 118 8.36 -17.43 5.10
C ASN A 118 6.84 -17.38 5.28
N LEU A 119 6.28 -18.34 6.03
CA LEU A 119 4.87 -18.35 6.39
C LEU A 119 4.54 -17.13 7.28
N TRP A 120 5.39 -16.84 8.28
CA TRP A 120 5.23 -15.64 9.11
C TRP A 120 5.32 -14.34 8.32
N ILE A 121 6.27 -14.24 7.37
CA ILE A 121 6.38 -13.08 6.47
C ILE A 121 5.09 -12.92 5.66
N LEU A 122 4.53 -14.01 5.12
CA LEU A 122 3.29 -13.97 4.34
C LEU A 122 2.09 -13.53 5.19
N ILE A 123 1.94 -14.05 6.41
CA ILE A 123 0.90 -13.63 7.35
C ILE A 123 1.06 -12.14 7.67
N PHE A 124 2.27 -11.71 8.01
CA PHE A 124 2.56 -10.32 8.34
C PHE A 124 2.23 -9.39 7.16
N GLN A 125 2.64 -9.76 5.95
CA GLN A 125 2.34 -9.06 4.72
C GLN A 125 0.83 -8.97 4.47
N PHE A 126 0.08 -10.04 4.70
CA PHE A 126 -1.36 -10.07 4.55
C PHE A 126 -2.07 -9.13 5.54
N ILE A 127 -1.69 -9.18 6.81
CA ILE A 127 -2.21 -8.27 7.85
C ILE A 127 -1.95 -6.82 7.46
N TRP A 128 -0.75 -6.52 6.96
CA TRP A 128 -0.39 -5.18 6.54
C TRP A 128 -1.12 -4.70 5.28
N ALA A 129 -1.38 -5.60 4.33
CA ALA A 129 -2.23 -5.33 3.17
C ALA A 129 -3.66 -4.96 3.60
N VAL A 130 -4.22 -5.71 4.56
CA VAL A 130 -5.51 -5.43 5.16
C VAL A 130 -5.49 -4.07 5.86
N ALA A 131 -4.45 -3.78 6.66
CA ALA A 131 -4.26 -2.52 7.35
C ALA A 131 -4.25 -1.32 6.38
N LEU A 132 -3.50 -1.44 5.28
CA LEU A 132 -3.39 -0.41 4.25
C LEU A 132 -4.75 -0.15 3.57
N LEU A 133 -5.47 -1.21 3.19
CA LEU A 133 -6.77 -1.05 2.55
C LEU A 133 -7.81 -0.45 3.49
N PHE A 134 -7.85 -0.87 4.75
CA PHE A 134 -8.74 -0.28 5.75
C PHE A 134 -8.39 1.18 6.05
N GLY A 135 -7.10 1.51 6.16
CA GLY A 135 -6.65 2.89 6.32
C GLY A 135 -7.18 3.78 5.20
N ILE A 136 -7.00 3.38 3.94
CA ILE A 136 -7.52 4.13 2.78
C ILE A 136 -9.06 4.21 2.80
N LEU A 137 -9.76 3.13 3.14
CA LEU A 137 -11.23 3.11 3.20
C LEU A 137 -11.80 4.04 4.28
N ILE A 138 -11.18 4.07 5.46
CA ILE A 138 -11.60 4.96 6.55
C ILE A 138 -11.28 6.40 6.19
N THR A 139 -10.09 6.69 5.68
CA THR A 139 -9.73 8.04 5.19
C THR A 139 -10.73 8.55 4.17
N ARG A 140 -11.15 7.69 3.23
CA ARG A 140 -12.21 8.02 2.26
C ARG A 140 -13.49 8.48 2.94
N TYR A 141 -13.92 7.81 4.01
CA TYR A 141 -15.15 8.15 4.73
C TYR A 141 -15.10 9.56 5.32
N PHE A 142 -13.96 9.94 5.90
CA PHE A 142 -13.77 11.26 6.51
C PHE A 142 -13.51 12.38 5.49
N CYS A 143 -12.93 12.07 4.33
CA CYS A 143 -12.66 13.07 3.28
C CYS A 143 -13.81 13.25 2.27
N ARG A 144 -15.02 12.74 2.53
CA ARG A 144 -16.14 12.81 1.57
C ARG A 144 -16.56 14.22 1.17
N LYS A 145 -16.35 15.22 2.04
CA LYS A 145 -16.86 16.59 1.87
C LYS A 145 -15.88 17.57 1.21
N SER A 146 -14.58 17.29 1.22
CA SER A 146 -13.57 18.15 0.60
C SER A 146 -12.27 17.38 0.42
N ILE A 147 -11.91 17.10 -0.82
CA ILE A 147 -10.71 16.33 -1.16
C ILE A 147 -9.61 17.33 -1.51
N SER A 148 -9.07 17.97 -0.47
CA SER A 148 -7.79 18.65 -0.60
C SER A 148 -6.67 17.61 -0.43
N GLY A 149 -5.58 17.76 -1.19
CA GLY A 149 -4.44 16.85 -1.09
C GLY A 149 -3.85 16.79 0.32
N VAL A 150 -3.82 17.93 1.02
CA VAL A 150 -3.29 18.06 2.38
C VAL A 150 -4.22 17.38 3.39
N SER A 151 -5.53 17.66 3.32
CA SER A 151 -6.51 17.05 4.23
C SER A 151 -6.52 15.53 4.05
N PHE A 152 -6.51 15.04 2.81
CA PHE A 152 -6.45 13.60 2.55
C PHE A 152 -5.18 12.96 3.13
N SER A 153 -4.02 13.60 2.94
CA SER A 153 -2.75 13.10 3.48
C SER A 153 -2.73 13.05 5.00
N PHE A 154 -3.23 14.09 5.67
CA PHE A 154 -3.31 14.15 7.13
C PHE A 154 -4.25 13.07 7.69
N TRP A 155 -5.45 12.94 7.13
CA TRP A 155 -6.39 11.90 7.53
C TRP A 155 -5.87 10.50 7.25
N LEU A 156 -5.14 10.30 6.16
CA LEU A 156 -4.49 9.03 5.87
C LEU A 156 -3.44 8.68 6.94
N LEU A 157 -2.57 9.62 7.29
CA LEU A 157 -1.55 9.38 8.34
C LEU A 157 -2.20 9.00 9.67
N LEU A 158 -3.25 9.72 10.09
CA LEU A 158 -3.95 9.47 11.34
C LEU A 158 -4.59 8.08 11.35
N TRP A 159 -5.37 7.74 10.31
CA TRP A 159 -6.06 6.45 10.25
C TRP A 159 -5.13 5.28 10.01
N MET A 160 -4.05 5.46 9.24
CA MET A 160 -3.00 4.44 9.12
C MET A 160 -2.33 4.17 10.47
N THR A 161 -2.12 5.21 11.29
CA THR A 161 -1.58 5.04 12.65
C THR A 161 -2.51 4.21 13.52
N VAL A 162 -3.80 4.57 13.55
CA VAL A 162 -4.79 3.82 14.34
C VAL A 162 -4.91 2.36 13.87
N VAL A 163 -5.08 2.14 12.56
CA VAL A 163 -5.27 0.80 12.01
C VAL A 163 -4.01 -0.06 12.16
N SER A 164 -2.83 0.49 11.93
CA SER A 164 -1.55 -0.23 12.13
C SER A 164 -1.40 -0.68 13.58
N ASN A 165 -1.71 0.18 14.54
CA ASN A 165 -1.69 -0.17 15.96
C ASN A 165 -2.64 -1.32 16.28
N VAL A 166 -3.90 -1.22 15.84
CA VAL A 166 -4.90 -2.29 16.03
C VAL A 166 -4.43 -3.61 15.43
N MET A 167 -3.88 -3.58 14.23
CA MET A 167 -3.37 -4.79 13.53
C MET A 167 -2.14 -5.38 14.22
N MET A 168 -1.25 -4.56 14.78
CA MET A 168 -0.14 -5.03 15.61
C MET A 168 -0.63 -5.72 16.89
N PHE A 169 -1.66 -5.17 17.55
CA PHE A 169 -2.29 -5.83 18.69
C PHE A 169 -2.92 -7.17 18.30
N ILE A 170 -3.62 -7.24 17.16
CA ILE A 170 -4.18 -8.49 16.65
C ILE A 170 -3.08 -9.51 16.38
N THR A 171 -1.98 -9.09 15.73
CA THR A 171 -0.84 -9.96 15.43
C THR A 171 -0.23 -10.52 16.70
N MET A 172 -0.08 -9.68 17.73
CA MET A 172 0.38 -10.08 19.07
C MET A 172 -0.56 -11.14 19.68
N MET A 173 -1.88 -10.90 19.65
CA MET A 173 -2.89 -11.85 20.16
C MET A 173 -2.88 -13.19 19.44
N VAL A 174 -2.72 -13.18 18.11
CA VAL A 174 -2.59 -14.40 17.31
C VAL A 174 -1.32 -15.16 17.73
N THR A 175 -0.17 -14.49 17.79
CA THR A 175 1.09 -15.11 18.23
C THR A 175 0.96 -15.73 19.63
N PHE A 176 0.24 -15.08 20.55
CA PHE A 176 -0.03 -15.66 21.86
C PHE A 176 -0.84 -16.93 21.82
N ALA A 177 -1.92 -16.94 21.03
CA ALA A 177 -2.78 -18.12 20.90
C ALA A 177 -1.99 -19.34 20.40
N PHE A 178 -0.97 -19.15 19.56
CA PHE A 178 -0.12 -20.21 19.05
C PHE A 178 1.02 -20.63 20.00
N VAL A 179 1.67 -19.68 20.69
CA VAL A 179 2.82 -19.98 21.56
C VAL A 179 2.39 -20.47 22.95
N GLY A 180 1.16 -20.15 23.39
CA GLY A 180 0.53 -20.75 24.56
C GLY A 180 1.15 -20.39 25.92
N GLN A 181 2.04 -19.40 25.98
CA GLN A 181 2.69 -18.98 27.22
C GLN A 181 2.33 -17.54 27.56
N PHE A 182 1.81 -17.32 28.77
CA PHE A 182 1.60 -16.00 29.37
C PHE A 182 2.68 -15.78 30.45
N ASN A 183 3.50 -14.75 30.30
CA ASN A 183 4.67 -14.44 31.11
C ASN A 183 4.65 -12.94 31.44
N ALA A 184 5.12 -12.54 32.63
CA ALA A 184 5.13 -11.15 33.09
C ALA A 184 5.87 -10.18 32.14
N LYS A 185 6.78 -10.71 31.30
CA LYS A 185 7.44 -9.95 30.23
C LYS A 185 6.47 -9.35 29.20
N TYR A 186 5.19 -9.74 29.17
CA TYR A 186 4.19 -9.21 28.23
C TYR A 186 3.62 -7.83 28.58
N LEU A 187 3.78 -7.35 29.81
CA LEU A 187 3.47 -5.94 30.13
C LEU A 187 4.39 -4.98 29.36
N ILE A 188 5.64 -5.38 29.10
CA ILE A 188 6.57 -4.61 28.27
C ILE A 188 6.04 -4.52 26.83
N PHE A 189 5.43 -5.59 26.32
CA PHE A 189 4.84 -5.59 24.99
C PHE A 189 3.66 -4.62 24.84
N LEU A 190 2.91 -4.32 25.90
CA LEU A 190 1.84 -3.30 25.83
C LEU A 190 2.38 -1.90 25.51
N ILE A 191 3.62 -1.61 25.88
CA ILE A 191 4.29 -0.34 25.58
C ILE A 191 4.99 -0.41 24.22
N VAL A 192 5.63 -1.54 23.94
CA VAL A 192 6.45 -1.74 22.74
C VAL A 192 5.58 -1.88 21.47
N VAL A 193 4.42 -2.53 21.56
CA VAL A 193 3.51 -2.75 20.42
C VAL A 193 3.02 -1.42 19.82
N PRO A 194 2.57 -0.42 20.61
CA PRO A 194 2.21 0.88 20.07
C PRO A 194 3.34 1.59 19.35
N VAL A 195 4.56 1.52 19.90
CA VAL A 195 5.75 2.13 19.29
C VAL A 195 6.02 1.52 17.91
N TYR A 196 6.01 0.19 17.80
CA TYR A 196 6.14 -0.48 16.49
C TYR A 196 4.96 -0.18 15.57
N GLY A 197 3.73 -0.12 16.09
CA GLY A 197 2.55 0.25 15.31
C GLY A 197 2.68 1.63 14.67
N ILE A 198 3.21 2.61 15.41
CA ILE A 198 3.51 3.95 14.91
C ILE A 198 4.63 3.91 13.87
N ILE A 199 5.74 3.21 14.14
CA ILE A 199 6.85 3.08 13.17
C ILE A 199 6.34 2.49 11.85
N PHE A 200 5.58 1.39 11.92
CA PHE A 200 5.00 0.76 10.73
C PHE A 200 4.00 1.67 10.01
N ALA A 201 3.19 2.44 10.74
CA ALA A 201 2.28 3.40 10.14
C ALA A 201 3.03 4.50 9.38
N ILE A 202 4.12 5.02 9.96
CA ILE A 202 4.97 6.01 9.31
C ILE A 202 5.60 5.42 8.05
N LEU A 203 6.16 4.20 8.13
CA LEU A 203 6.73 3.53 6.97
C LEU A 203 5.69 3.27 5.86
N ALA A 204 4.50 2.81 6.23
CA ALA A 204 3.40 2.60 5.29
C ALA A 204 2.96 3.92 4.63
N TYR A 205 2.85 4.97 5.42
CA TYR A 205 2.50 6.30 4.93
C TYR A 205 3.58 6.83 3.98
N LEU A 206 4.86 6.72 4.34
CA LEU A 206 5.97 7.12 3.47
C LEU A 206 6.00 6.34 2.16
N LEU A 207 5.58 5.07 2.17
CA LEU A 207 5.47 4.25 0.97
C LEU A 207 4.33 4.74 0.05
N ILE A 208 3.20 5.16 0.61
CA ILE A 208 2.03 5.64 -0.16
C ILE A 208 2.17 7.11 -0.57
N LEU A 209 2.88 7.92 0.22
CA LEU A 209 3.05 9.36 0.03
C LEU A 209 3.49 9.77 -1.40
N PRO A 210 4.53 9.18 -2.02
CA PRO A 210 4.95 9.59 -3.36
C PRO A 210 3.89 9.25 -4.42
N TYR A 211 3.09 8.19 -4.23
CA TYR A 211 1.93 7.91 -5.07
C TYR A 211 0.82 8.94 -4.90
N LEU A 212 0.59 9.45 -3.68
CA LEU A 212 -0.38 10.52 -3.43
C LEU A 212 0.06 11.84 -4.06
N ILE A 213 1.33 12.23 -3.86
CA ILE A 213 1.89 13.43 -4.48
C ILE A 213 1.73 13.35 -6.00
N LEU A 214 2.05 12.20 -6.59
CA LEU A 214 1.85 11.96 -8.02
C LEU A 214 0.37 12.09 -8.42
N THR A 215 -0.51 11.53 -7.61
CA THR A 215 -1.96 11.53 -7.85
C THR A 215 -2.54 12.93 -7.85
N PHE A 216 -2.12 13.79 -6.92
CA PHE A 216 -2.62 15.17 -6.86
C PHE A 216 -1.98 16.10 -7.90
N LYS A 217 -0.75 15.82 -8.35
CA LYS A 217 -0.09 16.61 -9.41
C LYS A 217 -0.54 16.23 -10.82
N SER A 218 -0.93 14.97 -11.05
CA SER A 218 -1.32 14.49 -12.38
C SER A 218 -2.82 14.28 -12.48
N ASN A 219 -3.49 15.04 -13.36
CA ASN A 219 -4.93 14.90 -13.65
C ASN A 219 -5.33 13.47 -14.05
N PHE A 220 -4.40 12.73 -14.67
CA PHE A 220 -4.62 11.33 -15.06
C PHE A 220 -4.82 10.42 -13.84
N TYR A 221 -3.90 10.47 -12.88
CA TYR A 221 -3.98 9.68 -11.66
C TYR A 221 -5.06 10.21 -10.70
N LYS A 222 -5.28 11.53 -10.65
CA LYS A 222 -6.37 12.14 -9.87
C LYS A 222 -7.73 11.54 -10.24
N LYS A 223 -8.05 11.45 -11.54
CA LYS A 223 -9.29 10.84 -12.02
C LYS A 223 -9.42 9.38 -11.60
N ARG A 224 -8.33 8.61 -11.70
CA ARG A 224 -8.27 7.20 -11.30
C ARG A 224 -8.50 7.00 -9.79
N LEU A 225 -7.87 7.81 -8.95
CA LEU A 225 -8.09 7.78 -7.50
C LEU A 225 -9.53 8.16 -7.16
N LEU A 226 -10.05 9.25 -7.73
CA LEU A 226 -11.43 9.69 -7.50
C LEU A 226 -12.44 8.63 -7.96
N ALA A 227 -12.17 7.90 -9.04
CA ALA A 227 -13.00 6.79 -9.50
C ALA A 227 -12.95 5.61 -8.50
N CYS A 228 -11.77 5.21 -8.03
CA CYS A 228 -11.63 4.16 -7.02
C CYS A 228 -12.32 4.50 -5.70
N LEU A 229 -12.17 5.75 -5.26
CA LEU A 229 -12.83 6.25 -4.06
C LEU A 229 -14.31 6.58 -4.32
N ARG A 230 -14.81 6.48 -5.56
CA ARG A 230 -16.15 6.91 -5.99
C ARG A 230 -16.51 8.30 -5.44
N LEU A 231 -15.53 9.19 -5.48
CA LEU A 231 -15.67 10.58 -5.08
C LEU A 231 -15.94 11.50 -6.29
N ALA A 232 -15.75 10.98 -7.50
CA ALA A 232 -16.02 11.71 -8.75
C ALA A 232 -17.48 12.21 -8.85
N GLU A 233 -18.44 11.47 -8.31
CA GLU A 233 -19.86 11.85 -8.31
C GLU A 233 -20.14 13.08 -7.42
N PHE A 234 -19.40 13.23 -6.33
CA PHE A 234 -19.56 14.35 -5.40
C PHE A 234 -18.93 15.63 -5.92
N VAL A 235 -17.73 15.53 -6.52
CA VAL A 235 -17.05 16.67 -7.14
C VAL A 235 -17.90 17.26 -8.28
N LYS A 236 -18.47 16.39 -9.12
CA LYS A 236 -19.36 16.84 -10.20
C LYS A 236 -20.61 17.55 -9.65
N LYS A 237 -21.19 17.06 -8.55
CA LYS A 237 -22.37 17.67 -7.94
C LYS A 237 -22.08 19.05 -7.32
N GLU A 238 -20.90 19.25 -6.75
CA GLU A 238 -20.47 20.56 -6.21
C GLU A 238 -20.24 21.60 -7.31
N GLU A 239 -19.61 21.22 -8.43
CA GLU A 239 -19.41 22.14 -9.57
C GLU A 239 -20.75 22.60 -10.16
N PHE A 240 -21.72 21.71 -10.34
CA PHE A 240 -23.07 22.09 -10.81
C PHE A 240 -23.80 23.00 -9.82
N SER A 241 -23.74 22.71 -8.52
CA SER A 241 -24.38 23.54 -7.50
C SER A 241 -23.79 24.95 -7.39
N GLN A 242 -22.50 25.13 -7.66
CA GLN A 242 -21.87 26.47 -7.67
C GLN A 242 -22.25 27.28 -8.92
N THR A 243 -22.43 26.61 -10.06
CA THR A 243 -22.81 27.25 -11.31
C THR A 243 -24.24 27.82 -11.21
N ASP A 244 -25.18 27.05 -10.66
CA ASP A 244 -26.60 27.46 -10.47
C ASP A 244 -26.75 28.65 -9.49
N ILE A 245 -25.90 28.72 -8.45
CA ILE A 245 -25.93 29.83 -7.49
C ILE A 245 -25.40 31.12 -8.13
N SER A 246 -24.36 31.02 -8.98
CA SER A 246 -23.78 32.17 -9.67
C SER A 246 -24.71 32.80 -10.73
N GLU A 247 -25.60 32.01 -11.34
CA GLU A 247 -26.62 32.53 -12.27
C GLU A 247 -27.77 33.26 -11.55
N ASN A 248 -28.14 32.83 -10.33
CA ASN A 248 -29.26 33.42 -9.58
C ASN A 248 -28.90 34.71 -8.82
N THR A 249 -27.63 35.05 -8.64
CA THR A 249 -27.21 36.28 -7.94
C THR A 249 -27.01 37.49 -8.86
N ASN A 250 -27.26 37.34 -10.17
CA ASN A 250 -27.12 38.42 -11.17
C ASN A 250 -28.45 39.11 -11.54
N PHE A 251 -29.47 39.02 -10.70
CA PHE A 251 -30.76 39.71 -10.88
C PHE A 251 -31.05 40.67 -9.73
#